data_AF-A0A7Y5KS54-F1
#
_entry.id   AF-A0A7Y5KS54-F1
#
_cell.length_a   1.000
_cell.length_b   1.000
_cell.length_c   1.000
_cell.angle_alpha   90.00
_cell.angle_beta   90.00
_cell.angle_gamma   90.00
#
_symmetry.space_group_name_H-M   'P 1'
#
loop_
_entity.id
_entity.type
_entity.pdbx_description
1 polymer ?
#
loop_
_entity_poly.entity_id
_entity_poly.type
_entity_poly.pdbx_seq_one_letter_code
_entity_poly.pdbx_strand_id
1 'polypeptide(L)'
;MGFGRNPYVSKAEAAEQKAADATDDASRVRAYREAAREWDRAAEREKPGKQRDQYERNAVRNRVLADGDQQIDEPEEASDLVIDPSLLN
;
A
#
# COMPACT_ATOMS: atom_id res chain seq x y z
N MET A 1 -4.19 6.14 29.21
CA MET A 1 -5.56 6.68 29.08
C MET A 1 -5.72 7.26 27.69
N GLY A 2 -6.68 6.76 26.89
CA GLY A 2 -6.92 7.25 25.52
C GLY A 2 -8.09 6.54 24.82
N PHE A 3 -9.18 6.25 25.53
CA PHE A 3 -10.33 5.45 25.05
C PHE A 3 -11.30 6.22 24.12
N GLY A 4 -10.78 7.12 23.29
CA GLY A 4 -11.60 7.90 22.35
C GLY A 4 -10.90 8.19 21.02
N ARG A 5 -9.74 7.60 20.76
CA ARG A 5 -8.98 7.81 19.53
C ARG A 5 -9.23 6.68 18.57
N ASN A 6 -9.45 7.02 17.31
CA ASN A 6 -9.78 6.06 16.27
C ASN A 6 -8.63 5.05 16.09
N PRO A 7 -8.83 3.75 16.37
CA PRO A 7 -7.75 2.77 16.38
C PRO A 7 -7.17 2.51 14.99
N TYR A 8 -7.90 2.90 13.94
CA TYR A 8 -7.46 2.75 12.56
C TYR A 8 -6.45 3.83 12.16
N VAL A 9 -6.46 5.00 12.82
CA VAL A 9 -5.49 6.07 12.58
C VAL A 9 -4.07 5.60 12.91
N SER A 10 -3.87 5.03 14.10
CA SER A 10 -2.55 4.53 14.49
C SER A 10 -2.09 3.35 13.63
N LYS A 11 -3.02 2.53 13.12
CA LYS A 11 -2.70 1.46 12.17
C LYS A 11 -2.30 2.02 10.80
N ALA A 12 -3.01 3.05 10.33
CA ALA A 12 -2.72 3.71 9.08
C ALA A 12 -1.35 4.41 9.14
N GLU A 13 -1.06 5.14 10.21
CA GLU A 13 0.25 5.77 10.46
C GLU A 13 1.38 4.72 10.52
N ALA A 14 1.14 3.58 11.19
CA ALA A 14 2.13 2.50 11.22
C ALA A 14 2.39 1.89 9.83
N ALA A 15 1.36 1.76 9.00
CA ALA A 15 1.49 1.27 7.64
C ALA A 15 2.18 2.30 6.72
N GLU A 16 1.93 3.60 6.89
CA GLU A 16 2.69 4.66 6.20
C GLU A 16 4.17 4.65 6.58
N GLN A 17 4.47 4.53 7.86
CA GLN A 17 5.85 4.43 8.33
C GLN A 17 6.54 3.19 7.75
N LYS A 18 5.84 2.05 7.72
CA LYS A 18 6.34 0.84 7.07
C LYS A 18 6.60 1.04 5.57
N ALA A 19 5.77 1.82 4.88
CA ALA A 19 6.00 2.16 3.47
C ALA A 19 7.23 3.07 3.29
N ALA A 20 7.45 4.01 4.20
CA ALA A 20 8.62 4.89 4.20
C ALA A 20 9.93 4.13 4.52
N ASP A 21 9.85 3.11 5.38
CA ASP A 21 10.99 2.28 5.77
C ASP A 21 11.22 1.10 4.80
N ALA A 22 10.30 0.85 3.87
CA ALA A 22 10.42 -0.22 2.89
C ALA A 22 11.52 0.09 1.88
N THR A 23 12.46 -0.85 1.73
CA THR A 23 13.54 -0.77 0.74
C THR A 23 13.12 -1.26 -0.66
N ASP A 24 11.98 -1.91 -0.74
CA ASP A 24 11.46 -2.61 -1.93
C ASP A 24 10.15 -1.96 -2.38
N ASP A 25 10.05 -1.69 -3.68
CA ASP A 25 8.92 -0.97 -4.29
C ASP A 25 7.61 -1.76 -4.15
N ALA A 26 7.59 -3.08 -4.38
CA ALA A 26 6.41 -3.90 -4.15
C ALA A 26 5.93 -3.86 -2.68
N SER A 27 6.87 -3.90 -1.74
CA SER A 27 6.59 -3.82 -0.30
C SER A 27 6.08 -2.44 0.10
N ARG A 28 6.63 -1.37 -0.48
CA ARG A 28 6.19 0.01 -0.32
C ARG A 28 4.76 0.21 -0.84
N VAL A 29 4.48 -0.25 -2.06
CA VAL A 29 3.15 -0.23 -2.67
C VAL A 29 2.12 -0.96 -1.80
N ARG A 30 2.45 -2.17 -1.33
CA ARG A 30 1.57 -2.94 -0.45
C ARG A 30 1.29 -2.20 0.86
N ALA A 31 2.31 -1.64 1.49
CA ALA A 31 2.17 -0.87 2.72
C ALA A 31 1.32 0.41 2.52
N TYR A 32 1.50 1.15 1.42
CA TYR A 32 0.64 2.29 1.09
C TYR A 32 -0.82 1.89 0.82
N ARG A 33 -1.06 0.75 0.16
CA ARG A 33 -2.42 0.21 -0.03
C ARG A 33 -3.09 -0.16 1.29
N GLU A 34 -2.34 -0.75 2.21
CA GLU A 34 -2.81 -1.05 3.57
C GLU A 34 -3.11 0.22 4.35
N ALA A 35 -2.22 1.20 4.31
CA ALA A 35 -2.41 2.51 4.94
C ALA A 35 -3.69 3.20 4.43
N ALA A 36 -3.91 3.20 3.11
CA ALA A 36 -5.11 3.77 2.52
C ALA A 36 -6.39 3.14 3.06
N ARG A 37 -6.46 1.80 3.12
CA ARG A 37 -7.62 1.06 3.63
C ARG A 37 -7.92 1.38 5.09
N GLU A 38 -6.88 1.50 5.91
CA GLU A 38 -7.05 1.83 7.32
C GLU A 38 -7.48 3.29 7.51
N TRP A 39 -7.03 4.23 6.67
CA TRP A 39 -7.55 5.60 6.64
C TRP A 39 -9.02 5.69 6.21
N ASP A 40 -9.45 4.88 5.23
CA ASP A 40 -10.87 4.81 4.85
C ASP A 40 -11.73 4.32 6.03
N ARG A 41 -11.30 3.25 6.70
CA ARG A 41 -11.95 2.75 7.92
C ARG A 41 -11.95 3.77 9.05
N ALA A 42 -10.88 4.57 9.14
CA ALA A 42 -10.82 5.67 10.08
C ALA A 42 -11.87 6.73 9.75
N ALA A 43 -11.99 7.13 8.48
CA ALA A 43 -12.98 8.09 7.99
C ALA A 43 -14.43 7.62 8.23
N GLU A 44 -14.73 6.35 7.95
CA GLU A 44 -16.06 5.76 8.14
C GLU A 44 -16.53 5.78 9.60
N ARG A 45 -15.60 5.62 10.54
CA ARG A 45 -15.89 5.59 11.98
C ARG A 45 -15.97 7.00 12.59
N GLU A 46 -15.34 7.99 11.96
CA GLU A 46 -15.28 9.35 12.47
C GLU A 46 -16.56 10.13 12.15
N LYS A 47 -16.93 11.08 13.03
CA LYS A 47 -18.09 11.93 12.75
C LYS A 47 -17.80 12.84 11.54
N PRO A 48 -18.81 13.17 10.73
CA PRO A 48 -18.64 14.11 9.61
C PRO A 48 -18.04 15.43 10.08
N GLY A 49 -16.95 15.85 9.44
CA GLY A 49 -16.22 17.05 9.80
C GLY A 49 -14.75 16.99 9.38
N LYS A 50 -14.00 18.01 9.78
CA LYS A 50 -12.61 18.24 9.34
C LYS A 50 -11.67 17.03 9.54
N GLN A 51 -11.90 16.22 10.57
CA GLN A 51 -11.08 15.02 10.83
C GLN A 51 -11.36 13.91 9.81
N ARG A 52 -12.64 13.66 9.50
CA ARG A 52 -13.02 12.71 8.46
C ARG A 52 -12.44 13.12 7.10
N ASP A 53 -12.56 14.40 6.74
CA ASP A 53 -11.99 14.92 5.47
C ASP A 53 -10.47 14.73 5.42
N GLN A 54 -9.79 14.88 6.56
CA GLN A 54 -8.35 14.64 6.66
C GLN A 54 -8.01 13.16 6.42
N TYR A 55 -8.78 12.24 7.00
CA TYR A 55 -8.58 10.81 6.81
C TYR A 55 -8.84 10.39 5.36
N GLU A 56 -9.91 10.88 4.74
CA GLU A 56 -10.21 10.64 3.33
C GLU A 56 -9.09 11.16 2.41
N ARG A 57 -8.54 12.35 2.69
CA ARG A 57 -7.38 12.90 1.95
C ARG A 57 -6.14 12.04 2.09
N ASN A 58 -5.86 11.54 3.29
CA ASN A 58 -4.72 10.66 3.54
C ASN A 58 -4.89 9.33 2.79
N ALA A 59 -6.11 8.76 2.79
CA ALA A 59 -6.43 7.56 2.03
C ALA A 59 -6.16 7.76 0.53
N VAL A 60 -6.66 8.86 -0.05
CA VAL A 60 -6.44 9.18 -1.46
C VAL A 60 -4.96 9.38 -1.76
N ARG A 61 -4.23 10.13 -0.92
CA ARG A 61 -2.79 10.34 -1.10
C ARG A 61 -2.03 9.02 -1.13
N ASN A 62 -2.31 8.11 -0.21
CA ASN A 62 -1.63 6.82 -0.16
C ASN A 62 -1.99 5.91 -1.34
N ARG A 63 -3.22 5.96 -1.85
CA ARG A 63 -3.58 5.27 -3.10
C ARG A 63 -2.78 5.80 -4.28
N VAL A 64 -2.65 7.12 -4.40
CA VAL A 64 -1.83 7.73 -5.47
C VAL A 64 -0.37 7.33 -5.34
N LEU A 65 0.18 7.29 -4.12
CA LEU A 65 1.55 6.83 -3.88
C LEU A 65 1.71 5.34 -4.21
N ALA A 66 0.73 4.49 -3.91
CA ALA A 66 0.76 3.08 -4.25
C ALA A 66 0.58 2.81 -5.76
N ASP A 67 -0.27 3.58 -6.43
CA ASP A 67 -0.60 3.37 -7.85
C ASP A 67 0.41 4.06 -8.78
N GLY A 68 1.01 5.17 -8.35
CA GLY A 68 2.09 5.84 -9.07
C GLY A 68 3.41 5.07 -9.10
N ASP A 69 3.53 4.04 -8.25
CA ASP A 69 4.72 3.22 -8.04
C ASP A 69 4.54 1.79 -8.63
N GLN A 70 3.45 1.55 -9.38
CA GLN A 70 3.14 0.28 -10.06
C GLN A 70 3.92 0.02 -11.36
N GLN A 71 4.96 0.80 -11.68
CA GLN A 71 5.86 0.45 -12.77
C GLN A 71 7.05 -0.31 -12.20
N ILE A 72 7.12 -1.60 -12.56
CA ILE A 72 8.26 -2.52 -12.43
C ILE A 72 8.27 -3.33 -11.13
N ASP A 73 7.67 -4.52 -11.22
CA ASP A 73 8.29 -5.76 -10.76
C ASP A 73 7.76 -6.86 -11.68
N GLU A 74 8.37 -6.97 -12.86
CA GLU A 74 8.32 -8.22 -13.61
C GLU A 74 8.89 -9.30 -12.69
N PRO A 75 8.20 -10.44 -12.47
CA PRO A 75 8.87 -11.59 -11.89
C PRO A 75 9.90 -12.08 -12.93
N GLU A 76 11.12 -11.57 -12.87
CA GLU A 76 12.30 -12.34 -13.29
C GLU A 76 12.36 -13.56 -12.37
N GLU A 77 11.69 -14.64 -12.76
CA GLU A 77 12.02 -16.04 -12.49
C GLU A 77 10.97 -16.94 -13.16
N ALA A 78 11.10 -17.07 -14.48
CA ALA A 78 10.82 -18.31 -15.21
C ALA A 78 11.85 -18.47 -16.32
N SER A 79 13.12 -18.39 -15.94
CA SER A 79 14.23 -18.98 -16.68
C SER A 79 14.05 -20.50 -16.71
N ASP A 80 13.49 -21.06 -17.78
CA ASP A 80 13.86 -22.39 -18.31
C ASP A 80 12.95 -22.85 -19.47
N LEU A 81 12.99 -22.13 -20.60
CA LEU A 81 12.68 -22.76 -21.90
C LEU A 81 13.68 -22.27 -22.96
N VAL A 82 14.96 -22.56 -22.73
CA VAL A 82 15.87 -22.81 -23.85
C VAL A 82 15.43 -24.14 -24.44
N ILE A 83 14.48 -24.11 -25.38
CA ILE A 83 14.28 -25.26 -26.28
C ILE A 83 15.51 -25.30 -27.18
N ASP A 84 16.43 -26.18 -26.79
CA ASP A 84 17.66 -26.49 -27.50
C ASP A 84 17.34 -26.85 -28.97
N PRO A 85 17.87 -26.13 -29.97
CA PRO A 85 17.59 -26.38 -31.38
C PRO A 85 18.12 -27.74 -31.88
N SER A 86 18.78 -28.54 -31.03
CA SER A 86 19.29 -29.87 -31.37
C SER A 86 18.26 -31.01 -31.30
N LEU A 87 17.01 -30.75 -30.85
CA LEU A 87 15.94 -31.76 -30.79
C LEU A 87 15.03 -31.80 -32.05
N LEU A 88 15.34 -31.00 -33.07
CA LEU A 88 14.72 -31.10 -34.41
C LEU A 88 15.63 -31.89 -35.36
N ASN A 89 15.83 -33.18 -35.07
CA ASN A 89 16.34 -34.16 -36.04
C ASN A 89 15.29 -35.23 -36.30
#